data_AF-A0AAW3TMB9-F1
#
_entry.id   AF-A0AAW3TMB9-F1
#
_cell.length_a   1.000
_cell.length_b   1.000
_cell.length_c   1.000
_cell.angle_alpha   90.00
_cell.angle_beta   90.00
_cell.angle_gamma   90.00
#
_symmetry.space_group_name_H-M   'P 1'
#
loop_
_entity.id
_entity.type
_entity.pdbx_description
1 polymer ?
#
loop_
_entity_poly.entity_id
_entity_poly.type
_entity_poly.pdbx_seq_one_letter_code
_entity_poly.pdbx_strand_id
1 'polypeptide(L)'
;MKKTILAGATLVAMALSLSACGGKGDDKLGSEVEKSYDNRADAMEQAADNLKDQAKEIRKSGEQQADAIDDADVNAQAMTEEQKAALKNGSEKLR
;
A
#
# COMPACT_ATOMS: atom_id res chain seq x y z
N MET A 1 -0.60 -26.16 -62.27
CA MET A 1 0.61 -26.97 -62.03
C MET A 1 1.24 -26.50 -60.73
N LYS A 2 1.17 -27.31 -59.67
CA LYS A 2 1.84 -27.07 -58.39
C LYS A 2 2.91 -28.16 -58.27
N LYS A 3 4.17 -27.79 -58.39
CA LYS A 3 5.31 -28.62 -58.00
C LYS A 3 6.07 -27.85 -56.94
N THR A 4 5.86 -28.31 -55.72
CA THR A 4 6.79 -28.33 -54.59
C THR A 4 8.24 -28.37 -55.09
N ILE A 5 9.14 -27.61 -54.47
CA ILE A 5 10.50 -28.02 -54.10
C ILE A 5 11.25 -26.84 -53.45
N LEU A 6 11.87 -27.17 -52.31
CA LEU A 6 12.99 -26.53 -51.62
C LEU A 6 12.69 -25.22 -50.87
N ALA A 7 12.45 -25.28 -49.56
CA ALA A 7 13.40 -25.60 -48.50
C ALA A 7 14.31 -24.42 -48.15
N GLY A 8 14.19 -24.03 -46.88
CA GLY A 8 15.36 -23.84 -46.04
C GLY A 8 15.93 -22.43 -45.99
N ALA A 9 16.00 -21.94 -44.74
CA ALA A 9 17.03 -21.03 -44.29
C ALA A 9 16.95 -19.56 -44.72
N THR A 10 15.98 -18.82 -44.20
CA THR A 10 16.13 -17.35 -44.01
C THR A 10 15.44 -16.83 -42.75
N LEU A 11 15.36 -17.64 -41.68
CA LEU A 11 14.74 -17.22 -40.41
C LEU A 11 15.71 -16.83 -39.29
N VAL A 12 17.04 -16.80 -39.50
CA VAL A 12 17.99 -16.46 -38.43
C VAL A 12 19.11 -15.57 -38.96
N ALA A 13 18.83 -14.29 -39.21
CA ALA A 13 19.88 -13.31 -39.48
C ALA A 13 19.62 -11.90 -38.93
N MET A 14 18.61 -11.72 -38.06
CA MET A 14 18.32 -10.40 -37.45
C MET A 14 18.46 -10.36 -35.93
N ALA A 15 18.83 -11.45 -35.26
CA ALA A 15 18.89 -11.52 -33.80
C ALA A 15 20.29 -11.48 -33.18
N LEU A 16 21.37 -11.41 -33.97
CA LEU A 16 22.74 -11.53 -33.44
C LEU A 16 23.60 -10.26 -33.59
N SER A 17 23.01 -9.14 -33.99
CA SER A 17 23.75 -7.88 -34.14
C SER A 17 23.72 -6.97 -32.90
N LEU A 18 23.05 -7.36 -31.81
CA LEU A 18 22.94 -6.53 -30.59
C LEU A 18 23.76 -7.02 -29.39
N SER A 19 24.49 -8.12 -29.51
CA SER A 19 25.37 -8.63 -28.43
C SER A 19 26.84 -8.20 -28.58
N ALA A 20 27.17 -7.34 -29.54
CA ALA A 20 28.53 -6.85 -29.78
C ALA A 20 28.76 -5.36 -29.39
N CYS A 21 27.82 -4.72 -28.69
CA CYS A 21 28.09 -3.44 -28.00
C CYS A 21 28.09 -3.69 -26.49
N GLY A 22 29.25 -4.09 -25.97
CA GLY A 22 29.44 -4.45 -24.56
C GLY A 22 29.19 -3.29 -23.58
N GLY A 23 28.43 -3.60 -22.54
CA GLY A 23 28.70 -3.16 -21.17
C GLY A 23 28.25 -1.77 -20.75
N LYS A 24 27.04 -1.31 -21.13
CA LYS A 24 26.50 -0.02 -20.64
C LYS A 24 24.97 0.10 -20.60
N GLY A 25 24.22 -0.93 -21.03
CA GLY A 25 22.77 -0.89 -21.14
C GLY A 25 22.05 -1.60 -19.98
N ASP A 26 22.61 -2.72 -19.55
CA ASP A 26 22.17 -3.53 -18.42
C ASP A 26 22.39 -2.83 -17.07
N ASP A 27 23.54 -2.15 -16.87
CA ASP A 27 23.77 -1.34 -15.66
C ASP A 27 22.78 -0.17 -15.52
N LYS A 28 22.37 0.42 -16.66
CA LYS A 28 21.33 1.46 -16.68
C LYS A 28 19.96 0.89 -16.37
N LEU A 29 19.62 -0.25 -16.95
CA LEU A 29 18.36 -0.94 -16.67
C LEU A 29 18.28 -1.35 -15.18
N GLY A 30 19.37 -1.85 -14.60
CA GLY A 30 19.45 -2.16 -13.17
C GLY A 30 19.19 -0.95 -12.28
N SER A 31 19.85 0.18 -12.56
CA SER A 31 19.63 1.43 -11.81
C SER A 31 18.21 2.01 -12.00
N GLU A 32 17.62 1.85 -13.18
CA GLU A 32 16.24 2.27 -13.43
C GLU A 32 15.22 1.39 -12.69
N VAL A 33 15.48 0.08 -12.61
CA VAL A 33 14.68 -0.84 -11.79
C VAL A 33 14.80 -0.46 -10.32
N GLU A 34 16.02 -0.31 -9.79
CA GLU A 34 16.26 0.10 -8.39
C GLU A 34 15.48 1.38 -8.05
N LYS A 35 15.66 2.45 -8.81
CA LYS A 35 14.92 3.71 -8.62
C LYS A 35 13.41 3.55 -8.70
N SER A 36 12.91 2.69 -9.59
CA SER A 36 11.47 2.43 -9.71
C SER A 36 10.92 1.75 -8.46
N TYR A 37 11.68 0.83 -7.87
CA TYR A 37 11.30 0.16 -6.63
C TYR A 37 11.47 1.09 -5.41
N ASP A 38 12.52 1.89 -5.35
CA ASP A 38 12.71 2.91 -4.30
C ASP A 38 11.56 3.91 -4.30
N ASN A 39 11.18 4.46 -5.45
CA ASN A 39 10.04 5.38 -5.55
C ASN A 39 8.71 4.74 -5.09
N ARG A 40 8.54 3.43 -5.31
CA ARG A 40 7.36 2.71 -4.81
C ARG A 40 7.43 2.54 -3.30
N ALA A 41 8.61 2.24 -2.75
CA ALA A 41 8.83 2.13 -1.32
C ALA A 41 8.58 3.48 -0.63
N ASP A 42 9.15 4.57 -1.13
CA ASP A 42 8.94 5.92 -0.61
C ASP A 42 7.46 6.32 -0.59
N ALA A 43 6.71 5.96 -1.64
CA ALA A 43 5.27 6.20 -1.69
C ALA A 43 4.51 5.38 -0.63
N MET A 44 4.93 4.13 -0.37
CA MET A 44 4.35 3.30 0.70
C MET A 44 4.69 3.85 2.09
N GLU A 45 5.92 4.31 2.30
CA GLU A 45 6.34 4.92 3.57
C GLU A 45 5.55 6.19 3.87
N GLN A 46 5.38 7.08 2.88
CA GLN A 46 4.54 8.27 3.01
C GLN A 46 3.08 7.91 3.34
N ALA A 47 2.51 6.89 2.68
CA ALA A 47 1.17 6.42 3.01
C ALA A 47 1.09 5.85 4.44
N ALA A 48 2.12 5.11 4.87
CA ALA A 48 2.19 4.55 6.21
C ALA A 48 2.29 5.65 7.28
N ASP A 49 3.05 6.71 7.03
CA ASP A 49 3.14 7.85 7.94
C ASP A 49 1.80 8.59 8.06
N ASN A 50 1.10 8.80 6.95
CA ASN A 50 -0.25 9.37 6.97
C ASN A 50 -1.24 8.50 7.76
N LEU A 51 -1.15 7.18 7.64
CA LEU A 51 -1.98 6.24 8.41
C LEU A 51 -1.60 6.24 9.90
N LYS A 52 -0.30 6.36 10.21
CA LYS A 52 0.20 6.46 11.58
C LYS A 52 -0.37 7.69 12.28
N ASP A 53 -0.41 8.83 11.60
CA ASP A 53 -0.95 10.06 12.17
C ASP A 53 -2.47 10.00 12.33
N GLN A 54 -3.21 9.45 11.36
CA GLN A 54 -4.65 9.15 11.53
C GLN A 54 -4.90 8.22 12.74
N ALA A 55 -4.07 7.19 12.91
CA ALA A 55 -4.20 6.28 14.03
C ALA A 55 -3.89 6.95 15.38
N LYS A 56 -3.01 7.97 15.42
CA LYS A 56 -2.79 8.76 16.66
C LYS A 56 -4.01 9.60 16.99
N GLU A 57 -4.62 10.26 16.02
CA GLU A 57 -5.84 11.04 16.23
C GLU A 57 -7.01 10.18 16.72
N ILE A 58 -7.17 8.97 16.16
CA ILE A 58 -8.18 8.01 16.64
C ILE A 58 -7.92 7.62 18.10
N ARG A 59 -6.67 7.32 18.47
CA ARG A 59 -6.33 6.99 19.86
C ARG A 59 -6.62 8.16 20.81
N LYS A 60 -6.20 9.37 20.44
CA LYS A 60 -6.45 10.58 21.21
C LYS A 60 -7.95 10.84 21.39
N SER A 61 -8.75 10.67 20.34
CA SER A 61 -10.21 10.78 20.45
C SER A 61 -10.81 9.73 21.39
N GLY A 62 -10.28 8.50 21.36
CA GLY A 62 -10.70 7.44 22.28
C GLY A 62 -10.33 7.73 23.74
N GLU A 63 -9.12 8.24 23.98
CA GLU A 63 -8.67 8.70 25.30
C GLU A 63 -9.58 9.81 25.84
N GLN A 64 -9.84 10.85 25.04
CA GLN A 64 -10.75 11.94 25.42
C GLN A 64 -12.15 11.47 25.78
N GLN A 65 -12.67 10.48 25.05
CA GLN A 65 -13.99 9.92 25.31
C GLN A 65 -13.99 9.05 26.57
N ALA A 66 -12.91 8.31 26.82
CA ALA A 66 -12.75 7.54 28.05
C ALA A 66 -12.66 8.46 29.27
N ASP A 67 -11.86 9.52 29.20
CA ASP A 67 -11.75 10.55 30.24
C ASP A 67 -13.12 11.21 30.50
N ALA A 68 -13.88 11.55 29.46
CA ALA A 68 -15.23 12.11 29.61
C ALA A 68 -16.22 11.12 30.27
N ILE A 69 -16.07 9.81 30.05
CA ILE A 69 -16.89 8.78 30.72
C ILE A 69 -16.55 8.71 32.21
N ASP A 70 -15.26 8.78 32.56
CA ASP A 70 -14.79 8.81 33.94
C ASP A 70 -15.25 10.08 34.65
N ASP A 71 -15.02 11.26 34.06
CA ASP A 71 -15.42 12.57 34.59
C ASP A 71 -16.95 12.71 34.78
N ALA A 72 -17.75 12.03 33.96
CA ALA A 72 -19.20 12.03 34.07
C ALA A 72 -19.74 11.05 35.13
N ASP A 73 -18.88 10.32 35.85
CA ASP A 73 -19.23 9.34 36.87
C ASP A 73 -20.30 8.34 36.39
N VAL A 74 -20.19 7.88 35.14
CA VAL A 74 -21.21 7.04 34.51
C VAL A 74 -21.36 5.72 35.27
N ASN A 75 -22.55 5.46 35.82
CA ASN A 75 -22.87 4.18 36.43
C ASN A 75 -23.10 3.09 35.37
N ALA A 76 -22.01 2.52 34.86
CA ALA A 76 -22.04 1.46 33.85
C ALA A 76 -22.82 0.22 34.30
N GLN A 77 -22.98 -0.04 35.60
CA GLN A 77 -23.73 -1.20 36.10
C GLN A 77 -25.25 -1.03 35.92
N ALA A 78 -25.72 0.21 35.88
CA ALA A 78 -27.14 0.55 35.66
C ALA A 78 -27.51 0.66 34.17
N MET A 79 -26.54 0.56 33.26
CA MET A 79 -26.74 0.70 31.82
C MET A 79 -27.07 -0.64 31.15
N THR A 80 -27.94 -0.61 30.14
CA THR A 80 -28.11 -1.75 29.23
C THR A 80 -26.88 -1.91 28.33
N GLU A 81 -26.75 -3.09 27.70
CA GLU A 81 -25.64 -3.35 26.78
C GLU A 81 -25.68 -2.43 25.55
N GLU A 82 -26.88 -2.06 25.08
CA GLU A 82 -27.05 -1.12 23.98
C GLU A 82 -26.53 0.28 24.34
N GLN A 83 -26.81 0.75 25.56
CA GLN A 83 -26.33 2.06 26.02
C GLN A 83 -24.81 2.06 26.19
N LYS A 84 -24.23 0.97 26.73
CA LYS A 84 -22.78 0.80 26.81
C LYS A 84 -22.14 0.78 25.43
N ALA A 85 -22.76 0.10 24.46
CA ALA A 85 -22.28 0.06 23.08
C ALA A 85 -22.35 1.44 22.42
N ALA A 86 -23.42 2.19 22.67
CA ALA A 86 -23.57 3.55 22.16
C ALA A 86 -22.50 4.50 22.70
N LEU A 87 -22.16 4.37 24.00
CA LEU A 87 -21.05 5.10 24.60
C LEU A 87 -19.69 4.68 24.06
N LYS A 88 -19.43 3.39 23.84
CA LYS A 88 -18.13 2.93 23.28
C LYS A 88 -17.92 3.36 21.84
N ASN A 89 -18.99 3.35 21.05
CA ASN A 89 -18.95 3.72 19.63
C ASN A 89 -19.04 5.23 19.40
N GLY A 90 -19.21 6.04 20.47
CA GLY A 90 -19.32 7.49 20.39
C GLY A 90 -20.63 8.00 19.76
N SER A 91 -21.63 7.12 19.57
CA SER A 91 -22.95 7.52 19.06
C SER A 91 -23.81 8.21 20.11
N GLU A 92 -23.50 8.00 21.39
CA GLU A 92 -24.11 8.71 22.51
C GLU A 92 -23.05 9.63 23.15
N LYS A 93 -23.37 10.93 23.25
CA LYS A 93 -22.49 11.92 23.88
C LYS A 93 -22.90 12.13 25.33
N LEU A 94 -21.92 12.05 26.22
CA LEU A 94 -22.07 12.50 27.60
C LEU A 94 -22.19 14.03 27.58
N ARG A 95 -23.22 14.53 28.26
CA ARG A 95 -23.56 15.96 28.30
C ARG A 95 -22.84 16.66 29.44
#